data_AF-A0A2R6GI84-F1
#
_entry.id   AF-A0A2R6GI84-F1
#
_cell.length_a   1.000
_cell.length_b   1.000
_cell.length_c   1.000
_cell.angle_alpha   90.00
_cell.angle_beta   90.00
_cell.angle_gamma   90.00
#
_symmetry.space_group_name_H-M   'P 1'
#
loop_
_entity.id
_entity.type
_entity.pdbx_description
1 polymer ?
#
loop_
_entity_poly.entity_id
_entity_poly.type
_entity_poly.pdbx_seq_one_letter_code
_entity_poly.pdbx_strand_id
1 'polypeptide(L)'
;MYAPDEGLPSASTASVDLRDVHSTILEACDVDVPVDGRDLRRDVADGESLVEYHGLSDRDDRSLRERGVDRVDRLNQELLGFVTGEYYGYQTFDGWNDRGPPPVDDPRGRLEELASKRRTRTVDDETYELPEEVEARLADLGYG
;
A
#
# COMPACT_ATOMS: atom_id res chain seq x y z
N MET A 1 -20.97 4.33 -40.37
CA MET A 1 -20.51 5.41 -39.47
C MET A 1 -19.81 4.71 -38.32
N TYR A 2 -18.49 4.59 -38.39
CA TYR A 2 -17.67 3.96 -37.36
C TYR A 2 -17.57 4.96 -36.19
N ALA A 3 -17.92 4.54 -34.98
CA ALA A 3 -17.56 5.29 -33.79
C ALA A 3 -16.02 5.36 -33.73
N PRO A 4 -15.42 6.53 -33.43
CA PRO A 4 -13.99 6.58 -33.20
C PRO A 4 -13.66 5.62 -32.07
N ASP A 5 -12.63 4.81 -32.30
CA ASP A 5 -11.91 4.09 -31.26
C ASP A 5 -11.50 5.14 -30.22
N GLU A 6 -12.18 5.17 -29.07
CA GLU A 6 -11.75 5.95 -27.92
C GLU A 6 -10.45 5.30 -27.46
N GLY A 7 -9.36 5.75 -28.06
CA GLY A 7 -8.03 5.23 -27.84
C GLY A 7 -7.78 5.15 -26.34
N LEU A 8 -7.28 3.99 -25.91
CA LEU A 8 -6.83 3.78 -24.53
C LEU A 8 -6.05 5.02 -24.09
N PRO A 9 -6.33 5.57 -22.89
CA PRO A 9 -5.66 6.77 -22.41
C PRO A 9 -4.15 6.61 -22.59
N SER A 10 -3.53 7.65 -23.15
CA SER A 10 -2.08 7.69 -23.35
C SER A 10 -1.38 7.31 -22.04
N ALA A 11 -0.28 6.56 -22.14
CA ALA A 11 0.49 6.15 -20.96
C ALA A 11 0.70 7.33 -20.00
N SER A 12 0.18 7.20 -18.78
CA SER A 12 0.32 8.20 -17.72
C SER A 12 1.47 7.80 -16.80
N THR A 13 2.24 8.79 -16.36
CA THR A 13 3.29 8.63 -15.34
C THR A 13 2.81 9.02 -13.95
N ALA A 14 1.52 9.33 -13.79
CA ALA A 14 0.96 9.70 -12.50
C ALA A 14 1.00 8.53 -11.53
N SER A 15 1.35 8.83 -10.28
CA SER A 15 1.35 7.85 -9.19
C SER A 15 -0.07 7.48 -8.80
N VAL A 16 -0.35 6.18 -8.70
CA VAL A 16 -1.65 5.62 -8.30
C VAL A 16 -1.47 4.57 -7.20
N ASP A 17 -2.49 4.38 -6.38
CA ASP A 17 -2.50 3.38 -5.32
C ASP A 17 -3.68 2.39 -5.42
N LEU A 18 -3.70 1.38 -4.56
CA LEU A 18 -4.76 0.36 -4.56
C LEU A 18 -6.14 0.92 -4.14
N ARG A 19 -6.18 2.04 -3.41
CA ARG A 19 -7.44 2.72 -3.05
C ARG A 19 -8.04 3.39 -4.27
N ASP A 20 -7.21 3.92 -5.18
CA ASP A 20 -7.67 4.43 -6.48
C ASP A 20 -8.30 3.29 -7.31
N VAL A 21 -7.70 2.09 -7.31
CA VAL A 21 -8.29 0.91 -7.99
C VAL A 21 -9.65 0.54 -7.39
N HIS A 22 -9.74 0.47 -6.07
CA HIS A 22 -11.00 0.19 -5.37
C HIS A 22 -12.08 1.23 -5.69
N SER A 23 -11.74 2.52 -5.64
CA SER A 23 -12.62 3.63 -6.00
C SER A 23 -13.12 3.52 -7.45
N THR A 24 -12.20 3.21 -8.37
CA THR A 24 -12.52 2.98 -9.79
C THR A 24 -13.55 1.87 -10.00
N ILE A 25 -13.41 0.75 -9.28
CA ILE A 25 -14.35 -0.37 -9.37
C ILE A 25 -15.74 0.03 -8.86
N LEU A 26 -15.81 0.73 -7.73
CA LEU A 26 -17.08 1.17 -7.15
C LEU A 26 -17.81 2.16 -8.08
N GLU A 27 -17.09 3.13 -8.63
CA GLU A 27 -17.59 4.07 -9.62
C GLU A 27 -18.00 3.40 -10.94
N ALA A 28 -17.34 2.31 -11.34
CA ALA A 28 -17.74 1.52 -12.52
C ALA A 28 -19.02 0.71 -12.28
N CYS A 29 -19.31 0.39 -11.02
CA CYS A 29 -20.51 -0.35 -10.61
C CYS A 29 -21.66 0.55 -10.12
N ASP A 30 -21.51 1.88 -10.18
CA ASP A 30 -22.50 2.86 -9.68
C ASP A 30 -22.83 2.65 -8.19
N VAL A 31 -21.81 2.30 -7.40
CA VAL A 31 -21.92 2.11 -5.94
C VAL A 31 -21.49 3.38 -5.22
N ASP A 32 -22.46 4.08 -4.61
CA ASP A 32 -22.21 5.32 -3.86
C ASP A 32 -21.83 5.02 -2.40
N VAL A 33 -20.52 4.96 -2.16
CA VAL A 33 -19.94 4.83 -0.82
C VAL A 33 -18.78 5.82 -0.64
N PRO A 34 -18.56 6.37 0.57
CA PRO A 34 -17.40 7.21 0.84
C PRO A 34 -16.10 6.45 0.62
N VAL A 35 -15.26 6.95 -0.29
CA VAL A 35 -13.93 6.39 -0.60
C VAL A 35 -12.88 7.49 -0.55
N ASP A 36 -11.67 7.12 -0.13
CA ASP A 36 -10.51 8.04 -0.08
C ASP A 36 -9.66 7.99 -1.37
N GLY A 37 -10.00 7.11 -2.33
CA GLY A 37 -9.29 6.95 -3.60
C GLY A 37 -9.99 7.63 -4.80
N ARG A 38 -9.30 7.72 -5.92
CA ARG A 38 -9.73 8.42 -7.14
C ARG A 38 -10.13 7.44 -8.26
N ASP A 39 -11.10 7.81 -9.08
CA ASP A 39 -11.46 7.05 -10.29
C ASP A 39 -10.39 7.22 -11.38
N LEU A 40 -9.70 6.13 -11.72
CA LEU A 40 -8.60 6.08 -12.69
C LEU A 40 -9.06 6.18 -14.15
N ARG A 41 -10.37 6.14 -14.42
CA ARG A 41 -10.93 6.37 -15.77
C ARG A 41 -10.99 7.85 -16.13
N ARG A 42 -10.78 8.72 -15.15
CA ARG A 42 -10.72 10.19 -15.31
C ARG A 42 -9.25 10.62 -15.38
N ASP A 43 -9.00 11.86 -15.78
CA ASP A 43 -7.64 12.41 -15.74
C ASP A 43 -7.13 12.46 -14.29
N VAL A 44 -6.10 11.68 -14.00
CA VAL A 44 -5.49 11.60 -12.68
C VAL A 44 -4.29 12.54 -12.62
N ALA A 45 -4.39 13.56 -11.77
CA ALA A 45 -3.24 14.37 -11.42
C ALA A 45 -2.27 13.54 -10.57
N ASP A 46 -0.98 13.76 -10.80
CA ASP A 46 0.05 13.15 -9.99
C ASP A 46 -0.09 13.61 -8.53
N GLY A 47 0.13 12.68 -7.60
CA GLY A 47 -0.15 12.87 -6.19
C GLY A 47 0.75 12.03 -5.32
N GLU A 48 0.86 12.41 -4.06
CA GLU A 48 1.66 11.68 -3.10
C GLU A 48 0.92 10.43 -2.63
N SER A 49 1.55 9.26 -2.78
CA SER A 49 1.03 8.01 -2.25
C SER A 49 1.98 7.48 -1.17
N LEU A 50 1.43 7.13 -0.01
CA LEU A 50 2.20 6.50 1.07
C LEU A 50 2.41 5.01 0.76
N VAL A 51 3.59 4.52 1.09
CA VAL A 51 3.90 3.09 1.09
C VAL A 51 4.30 2.66 2.50
N GLU A 52 3.90 1.45 2.86
CA GLU A 52 4.02 0.96 4.24
C GLU A 52 4.50 -0.49 4.23
N TYR A 53 5.34 -0.81 5.21
CA TYR A 53 5.73 -2.16 5.55
C TYR A 53 5.39 -2.37 7.03
N HIS A 54 4.50 -3.32 7.31
CA HIS A 54 3.96 -3.59 8.66
C HIS A 54 4.62 -4.81 9.33
N GLY A 55 5.80 -5.19 8.86
CA GLY A 55 6.50 -6.35 9.40
C GLY A 55 6.16 -7.66 8.73
N LEU A 56 6.44 -8.75 9.44
CA LEU A 56 6.19 -10.10 8.98
C LEU A 56 4.76 -10.53 9.33
N SER A 57 4.21 -11.48 8.57
CA SER A 57 3.03 -12.20 9.03
C SER A 57 3.37 -13.04 10.27
N ASP A 58 2.40 -13.30 11.15
CA ASP A 58 2.60 -14.17 12.33
C ASP A 58 3.19 -15.54 11.97
N ARG A 59 2.80 -16.05 10.80
CA ARG A 59 3.33 -17.31 10.27
C ARG A 59 4.81 -17.20 9.94
N ASP A 60 5.21 -16.16 9.21
CA ASP A 60 6.60 -15.95 8.81
C ASP A 60 7.47 -15.66 10.03
N ASP A 61 6.97 -14.84 10.96
CA ASP A 61 7.62 -14.56 12.25
C ASP A 61 7.88 -15.86 13.03
N ARG A 62 6.83 -16.68 13.25
CA ARG A 62 6.95 -17.97 13.94
C ARG A 62 7.93 -18.92 13.23
N SER A 63 7.80 -19.07 11.91
CA SER A 63 8.68 -19.93 11.11
C SER A 63 10.15 -19.49 11.18
N LEU A 64 10.43 -18.19 11.15
CA LEU A 64 11.79 -17.66 11.27
C LEU A 64 12.36 -17.85 12.68
N ARG A 65 11.54 -17.65 13.73
CA ARG A 65 11.91 -17.91 15.12
C ARG A 65 12.23 -19.39 15.36
N GLU A 66 11.41 -20.30 14.83
CA GLU A 66 11.64 -21.76 14.91
C GLU A 66 12.92 -22.20 14.18
N ARG A 67 13.29 -21.50 13.10
CA ARG A 67 14.54 -21.72 12.35
C ARG A 67 15.77 -21.09 13.01
N GLY A 68 15.60 -20.44 14.17
CA GLY A 68 16.70 -19.81 14.89
C GLY A 68 17.29 -18.59 14.19
N VAL A 69 16.49 -17.90 13.36
CA VAL A 69 16.91 -16.63 12.75
C VAL A 69 16.99 -15.57 13.84
N ASP A 70 18.14 -14.93 14.00
CA ASP A 70 18.31 -13.85 14.95
C ASP A 70 17.61 -12.56 14.49
N ARG A 71 17.18 -11.73 15.45
CA ARG A 71 16.62 -10.39 15.22
C ARG A 71 15.33 -10.36 14.37
N VAL A 72 14.48 -11.38 14.47
CA VAL A 72 13.14 -11.35 13.85
C VAL A 72 12.35 -10.11 14.27
N ASP A 73 12.50 -9.67 15.53
CA ASP A 73 11.83 -8.46 16.03
C ASP A 73 12.23 -7.18 15.27
N ARG A 74 13.44 -7.14 14.66
CA ARG A 74 13.84 -6.04 13.79
C ARG A 74 12.98 -5.99 12.53
N LEU A 75 12.60 -7.14 12.01
CA LEU A 75 11.77 -7.25 10.81
C LEU A 75 10.31 -6.86 11.08
N ASN A 76 9.87 -6.82 12.34
CA ASN A 76 8.52 -6.36 12.69
C ASN A 76 8.41 -4.84 12.92
N GLN A 77 9.44 -4.07 12.56
CA GLN A 77 9.38 -2.61 12.64
C GLN A 77 8.62 -2.04 11.44
N GLU A 78 7.66 -1.16 11.72
CA GLU A 78 6.97 -0.43 10.66
C GLU A 78 7.96 0.46 9.91
N LEU A 79 7.98 0.35 8.58
CA LEU A 79 8.75 1.22 7.70
C LEU A 79 7.81 1.93 6.75
N LEU A 80 8.07 3.21 6.53
CA LEU A 80 7.24 4.09 5.73
C LEU A 80 8.02 4.65 4.54
N GLY A 81 7.29 5.01 3.49
CA GLY A 81 7.81 5.74 2.36
C GLY A 81 6.70 6.51 1.64
N PHE A 82 7.09 7.23 0.62
CA PHE A 82 6.13 7.86 -0.29
C PHE A 82 6.66 7.92 -1.71
N VAL A 83 5.73 7.93 -2.65
CA VAL A 83 5.97 8.11 -4.08
C VAL A 83 5.23 9.36 -4.56
N THR A 84 5.88 10.13 -5.43
CA THR A 84 5.28 11.25 -6.15
C THR A 84 6.05 11.48 -7.43
N GLY A 85 5.36 11.47 -8.57
CA GLY A 85 5.99 11.50 -9.89
C GLY A 85 7.11 10.49 -10.06
N GLU A 86 8.30 10.98 -10.36
CA GLU A 86 9.50 10.15 -10.52
C GLU A 86 10.29 9.92 -9.22
N TYR A 87 9.83 10.50 -8.11
CA TYR A 87 10.48 10.35 -6.81
C TYR A 87 9.90 9.18 -6.01
N TYR A 88 10.79 8.38 -5.44
CA TYR A 88 10.44 7.33 -4.50
C TYR A 88 11.42 7.35 -3.32
N GLY A 89 10.94 7.77 -2.15
CA GLY A 89 11.70 7.83 -0.91
C GLY A 89 11.11 6.93 0.16
N TYR A 90 11.92 6.13 0.83
CA TYR A 90 11.46 5.13 1.78
C TYR A 90 12.46 4.83 2.88
N GLN A 91 11.93 4.41 4.03
CA GLN A 91 12.70 3.90 5.15
C GLN A 91 13.13 2.45 4.87
N THR A 92 14.33 2.14 5.34
CA THR A 92 14.91 0.81 5.40
C THR A 92 15.38 0.56 6.83
N PHE A 93 15.67 -0.70 7.16
CA PHE A 93 16.22 -1.02 8.48
C PHE A 93 17.58 -0.36 8.77
N ASP A 94 18.28 0.15 7.75
CA ASP A 94 19.57 0.82 7.86
C ASP A 94 19.47 2.35 7.67
N GLY A 95 18.25 2.89 7.52
CA GLY A 95 17.98 4.32 7.35
C GLY A 95 17.19 4.64 6.09
N TRP A 96 17.31 5.87 5.60
CA TRP A 96 16.55 6.34 4.43
C TRP A 96 17.22 5.99 3.11
N ASN A 97 16.41 5.66 2.11
CA ASN A 97 16.84 5.47 0.74
C ASN A 97 15.87 6.19 -0.21
N ASP A 98 16.37 6.68 -1.34
CA ASP A 98 15.53 7.31 -2.34
C ASP A 98 16.01 7.09 -3.77
N ARG A 99 15.11 7.34 -4.72
CA ARG A 99 15.34 7.29 -6.15
C ARG A 99 14.59 8.44 -6.82
N GLY A 100 15.20 9.02 -7.84
CA GLY A 100 14.64 10.14 -8.59
C GLY A 100 14.92 11.51 -7.95
N PRO A 101 14.52 12.60 -8.63
CA PRO A 101 14.72 13.95 -8.13
C PRO A 101 13.81 14.22 -6.93
N PRO A 102 14.33 14.70 -5.78
CA PRO A 102 13.51 14.97 -4.62
C PRO A 102 12.49 16.08 -4.92
N PRO A 103 11.21 15.90 -4.53
CA PRO A 103 10.14 16.87 -4.80
C PRO A 103 10.20 18.08 -3.86
N VAL A 104 10.91 17.96 -2.75
CA VAL A 104 11.08 18.95 -1.68
C VAL A 104 12.49 18.87 -1.09
N ASP A 105 12.93 19.92 -0.40
CA ASP A 105 14.28 19.98 0.19
C ASP A 105 14.52 18.95 1.31
N ASP A 106 13.46 18.60 2.07
CA ASP A 106 13.50 17.58 3.12
C ASP A 106 12.41 16.51 2.91
N PRO A 107 12.70 15.46 2.11
CA PRO A 107 11.76 14.38 1.87
C PRO A 107 11.39 13.59 3.13
N ARG A 108 12.28 13.53 4.12
CA ARG A 108 12.03 12.77 5.37
C ARG A 108 11.00 13.50 6.22
N GLY A 109 11.16 14.80 6.41
CA GLY A 109 10.17 15.63 7.09
C GLY A 109 8.81 15.59 6.38
N ARG A 110 8.80 15.53 5.04
CA ARG A 110 7.56 15.37 4.28
C ARG A 110 6.87 14.04 4.54
N LEU A 111 7.62 12.94 4.61
CA LEU A 111 7.07 11.64 4.97
C LEU A 111 6.43 11.66 6.36
N GLU A 112 7.10 12.25 7.34
CA GLU A 112 6.57 12.38 8.72
C GLU A 112 5.25 13.17 8.74
N GLU A 113 5.18 14.25 7.95
CA GLU A 113 3.95 15.03 7.82
C GLU A 113 2.82 14.21 7.18
N LEU A 114 3.10 13.46 6.12
CA LEU A 114 2.12 12.59 5.46
C LEU A 114 1.65 11.48 6.41
N ALA A 115 2.57 10.84 7.13
CA ALA A 115 2.27 9.81 8.11
C ALA A 115 1.40 10.35 9.26
N SER A 116 1.65 11.57 9.73
CA SER A 116 0.86 12.19 10.80
C SER A 116 -0.61 12.44 10.43
N LYS A 117 -0.91 12.56 9.13
CA LYS A 117 -2.27 12.77 8.62
C LYS A 117 -3.05 11.47 8.44
N ARG A 118 -2.37 10.31 8.56
CA ARG A 118 -3.01 9.00 8.44
C ARG A 118 -3.96 8.78 9.63
N ARG A 119 -5.21 8.45 9.32
CA ARG A 119 -6.16 7.94 10.31
C ARG A 119 -5.84 6.48 10.57
N THR A 120 -4.98 6.20 11.54
CA THR A 120 -4.77 4.83 12.02
C THR A 120 -6.01 4.39 12.80
N ARG A 121 -6.70 3.36 12.30
CA ARG A 121 -7.67 2.61 13.11
C ARG A 121 -6.87 1.55 13.86
N THR A 122 -6.80 1.69 15.18
CA THR A 122 -6.39 0.57 16.03
C THR A 122 -7.53 -0.43 16.00
N VAL A 123 -7.32 -1.56 15.34
CA VAL A 123 -8.17 -2.74 15.52
C VAL A 123 -7.62 -3.43 16.75
N ASP A 124 -8.42 -3.56 17.80
CA ASP A 124 -8.03 -4.38 18.94
C ASP A 124 -7.77 -5.81 18.43
N ASP A 125 -6.59 -6.35 18.73
CA ASP A 125 -6.24 -7.78 18.57
C ASP A 125 -7.11 -8.61 19.53
N GLU A 126 -8.42 -8.61 19.33
CA GLU A 126 -9.21 -9.76 19.73
C GLU A 126 -8.72 -10.89 18.84
N THR A 127 -7.96 -11.81 19.43
CA THR A 127 -7.46 -13.03 18.82
C THR A 127 -8.64 -13.81 18.26
N TYR A 128 -9.06 -13.48 17.04
CA TYR A 128 -10.04 -14.24 16.30
C TYR A 128 -9.32 -15.47 15.81
N GLU A 129 -9.43 -16.56 16.56
CA GLU A 129 -9.14 -17.88 16.04
C GLU A 129 -10.05 -18.09 14.83
N LEU A 130 -9.47 -18.06 13.64
CA LEU A 130 -10.19 -18.36 12.41
C LEU A 130 -10.69 -19.81 12.52
N PRO A 131 -11.95 -20.10 12.17
CA PRO A 131 -12.41 -21.48 12.10
C PRO A 131 -11.48 -22.28 11.19
N GLU A 132 -11.12 -23.51 11.59
CA GLU A 132 -10.17 -24.37 10.86
C GLU A 132 -10.54 -24.55 9.37
N GLU A 133 -11.84 -24.50 9.05
CA GLU A 133 -12.34 -24.56 7.67
C GLU A 133 -11.90 -23.35 6.82
N VAL A 134 -11.87 -22.16 7.43
CA VAL A 134 -11.41 -20.92 6.78
C VAL A 134 -9.89 -20.96 6.60
N GLU A 135 -9.15 -21.44 7.60
CA GLU A 135 -7.69 -21.61 7.48
C GLU A 135 -7.32 -22.60 6.37
N ALA A 136 -7.98 -23.75 6.30
CA ALA A 136 -7.76 -24.75 5.25
C ALA A 136 -8.07 -24.17 3.85
N ARG A 137 -9.14 -23.37 3.74
CA ARG A 137 -9.50 -22.69 2.49
C ARG A 137 -8.46 -21.66 2.08
N LEU A 138 -7.92 -20.89 3.03
CA LEU A 138 -6.86 -19.92 2.77
C LEU A 138 -5.57 -20.63 2.34
N ALA A 139 -5.21 -21.74 2.97
CA ALA A 139 -4.09 -22.58 2.57
C ALA A 139 -4.21 -23.09 1.13
N ASP A 140 -5.39 -23.58 0.74
CA ASP A 140 -5.68 -24.02 -0.64
C ASP A 140 -5.57 -22.88 -1.67
N LEU A 141 -5.88 -21.64 -1.26
CA LEU A 141 -5.74 -20.44 -2.09
C LEU A 141 -4.33 -19.83 -2.06
N GLY A 142 -3.40 -20.42 -1.30
CA GLY A 142 -2.02 -19.95 -1.16
C GLY A 142 -1.81 -18.82 -0.14
N TYR A 143 -2.82 -18.57 0.70
CA TYR A 143 -2.82 -17.56 1.76
C TYR A 143 -2.66 -18.15 3.17
N GLY A 144 -2.49 -19.46 3.31
CA GLY A 144 -2.33 -20.16 4.60
C GLY A 144 -0.93 -20.71 4.80
#